data_AF-A0A3M7RA95-F1
#
_entry.id   AF-A0A3M7RA95-F1
#
_cell.length_a   1.000
_cell.length_b   1.000
_cell.length_c   1.000
_cell.angle_alpha   90.00
_cell.angle_beta   90.00
_cell.angle_gamma   90.00
#
_symmetry.space_group_name_H-M   'P 1'
#
loop_
_entity.id
_entity.type
_entity.pdbx_description
1 polymer ?
#
loop_
_entity_poly.entity_id
_entity_poly.type
_entity_poly.pdbx_seq_one_letter_code
_entity_poly.pdbx_strand_id
1 'polypeptide(L)'
;MRRKSNMVKEIEKIKKNREQRRATQEEKRQKLNEIDTSVPAWEVSPLARLHSAHKHLARARSCKFACVCARGPSTKNKISKKDIDVITMPNKDLCLVHLPKCKVDLTKYLDNQKFRLDFAFHESTSNDLVYRYTAQPLVNNIFQGGNAMYFA
;
A
#
# COMPACT_ATOMS: atom_id res chain seq x y z
N MET A 1 13.42 -42.55 -42.59
CA MET A 1 12.95 -41.62 -41.54
C MET A 1 11.46 -41.34 -41.72
N ARG A 2 10.59 -41.69 -40.77
CA ARG A 2 9.14 -41.45 -40.87
C ARG A 2 8.82 -39.97 -40.59
N ARG A 3 8.16 -39.28 -41.54
CA ARG A 3 7.69 -37.89 -41.37
C ARG A 3 6.58 -37.84 -40.31
N LYS A 4 6.76 -37.02 -39.27
CA LYS A 4 5.73 -36.79 -38.24
C LYS A 4 4.53 -36.05 -38.84
N SER A 5 3.31 -36.46 -38.45
CA SER A 5 2.04 -35.85 -38.82
C SER A 5 1.91 -34.42 -38.27
N ASN A 6 1.11 -33.57 -38.91
CA ASN A 6 0.95 -32.15 -38.58
C ASN A 6 0.48 -31.92 -37.13
N MET A 7 -0.48 -32.74 -36.66
CA MET A 7 -0.98 -32.68 -35.28
C MET A 7 0.12 -32.98 -34.24
N VAL A 8 1.01 -33.94 -34.55
CA VAL A 8 2.13 -34.29 -33.66
C VAL A 8 3.12 -33.13 -33.56
N LYS A 9 3.34 -32.39 -34.65
CA LYS A 9 4.17 -31.18 -34.65
C LYS A 9 3.55 -30.05 -33.82
N GLU A 10 2.22 -29.88 -33.86
CA GLU A 10 1.54 -28.88 -33.02
C GLU A 10 1.60 -29.24 -31.54
N ILE A 11 1.42 -30.50 -31.16
CA ILE A 11 1.53 -30.94 -29.77
C ILE A 11 2.95 -30.71 -29.23
N GLU A 12 3.98 -31.02 -30.02
CA GLU A 12 5.37 -30.74 -29.68
C GLU A 12 5.62 -29.22 -29.53
N LYS A 13 5.01 -28.39 -30.39
CA LYS A 13 5.09 -26.93 -30.30
C LYS A 13 4.40 -26.38 -29.03
N ILE A 14 3.23 -26.90 -28.67
CA ILE A 14 2.52 -26.53 -27.44
C ILE A 14 3.33 -26.95 -26.20
N LYS A 15 3.90 -28.15 -26.20
CA LYS A 15 4.74 -28.63 -25.09
C LYS A 15 5.98 -27.76 -24.92
N LYS A 16 6.66 -27.42 -26.03
CA LYS A 16 7.82 -26.53 -26.04
C LYS A 16 7.47 -25.12 -25.53
N ASN A 17 6.34 -24.55 -25.95
CA ASN A 17 5.88 -23.25 -25.44
C ASN A 17 5.54 -23.29 -23.94
N ARG A 18 5.00 -24.40 -23.43
CA ARG A 18 4.73 -24.57 -21.99
C ARG A 18 6.02 -24.69 -21.18
N GLU A 19 7.01 -25.43 -21.69
CA GLU A 19 8.34 -25.52 -21.08
C GLU A 19 9.08 -24.19 -21.10
N GLN A 20 9.02 -23.44 -22.20
CA GLN A 20 9.57 -22.09 -22.25
C GLN A 20 8.91 -21.16 -21.24
N ARG A 21 7.57 -21.20 -21.09
CA ARG A 21 6.87 -20.41 -20.06
C ARG A 21 7.31 -20.77 -18.64
N ARG A 22 7.50 -22.07 -18.35
CA ARG A 22 8.01 -22.53 -17.05
C ARG A 22 9.44 -22.05 -16.81
N ALA A 23 10.32 -22.21 -17.80
CA ALA A 23 11.71 -21.76 -17.72
C ALA A 23 11.81 -20.25 -17.52
N THR A 24 11.05 -19.43 -18.27
CA THR A 24 11.04 -17.97 -18.09
C THR A 24 10.50 -17.56 -16.71
N GLN A 25 9.54 -18.31 -16.15
CA GLN A 25 9.00 -18.04 -14.82
C GLN A 25 9.98 -18.44 -13.71
N GLU A 26 10.71 -19.53 -13.89
CA GLU A 26 11.78 -19.97 -13.00
C GLU A 26 13.00 -19.05 -13.07
N GLU A 27 13.42 -18.60 -14.26
CA GLU A 27 14.47 -17.59 -14.41
C GLU A 27 14.10 -16.27 -13.75
N LYS A 28 12.85 -15.82 -13.89
CA LYS A 28 12.36 -14.62 -13.17
C LYS A 28 12.41 -14.82 -11.65
N ARG A 29 12.13 -16.03 -11.17
CA ARG A 29 12.17 -16.37 -9.74
C ARG A 29 13.60 -16.52 -9.23
N GLN A 30 14.51 -17.07 -10.03
CA GLN A 30 15.95 -17.11 -9.73
C GLN A 30 16.55 -15.70 -9.70
N LYS A 31 16.23 -14.86 -10.69
CA LYS A 31 16.63 -13.44 -10.68
C LYS A 31 16.07 -12.66 -9.49
N LEU A 32 14.90 -13.03 -8.98
CA LEU A 32 14.34 -12.47 -7.75
C LEU A 32 15.09 -12.96 -6.49
N ASN A 33 15.58 -14.20 -6.50
CA ASN A 33 16.37 -14.79 -5.41
C ASN A 33 17.85 -14.35 -5.43
N GLU A 34 18.39 -13.95 -6.59
CA GLU A 34 19.73 -13.34 -6.75
C GLU A 34 19.78 -11.88 -6.26
N ILE A 35 18.63 -11.27 -5.95
CA ILE A 35 18.59 -9.96 -5.29
C ILE A 35 19.13 -10.15 -3.86
N ASP A 36 20.18 -9.41 -3.55
CA ASP A 36 20.92 -9.47 -2.29
C ASP A 36 19.99 -9.41 -1.06
N THR A 37 19.91 -10.53 -0.34
CA THR A 37 19.10 -10.71 0.88
C THR A 37 19.73 -10.05 2.11
N SER A 38 20.91 -9.45 1.97
CA SER A 38 21.53 -8.53 2.94
C SER A 38 20.70 -7.26 3.14
N VAL A 39 19.97 -6.85 2.11
CA VAL A 39 19.17 -5.64 2.09
C VAL A 39 17.76 -5.94 2.61
N PRO A 40 17.26 -5.25 3.65
CA PRO A 40 15.94 -5.54 4.19
C PRO A 40 14.87 -5.23 3.13
N ALA A 41 13.81 -6.05 3.10
CA ALA A 41 12.81 -6.12 2.03
C ALA A 41 12.10 -4.80 1.61
N TRP A 42 12.32 -3.69 2.32
CA TRP A 42 11.79 -2.36 1.99
C TRP A 42 12.53 -1.67 0.83
N GLU A 43 13.77 -2.03 0.53
CA GLU A 43 14.50 -1.45 -0.62
C GLU A 43 14.15 -2.11 -1.96
N VAL A 44 13.55 -3.32 -1.94
CA VAL A 44 13.24 -4.10 -3.14
C VAL A 44 11.72 -4.19 -3.35
N SER A 45 11.08 -3.11 -3.79
CA SER A 45 9.69 -3.20 -4.25
C SER A 45 9.37 -2.37 -5.50
N PRO A 46 9.52 -2.96 -6.70
CA PRO A 46 8.84 -2.47 -7.90
C PRO A 46 7.30 -2.51 -7.77
N LEU A 47 6.76 -3.34 -6.87
CA LEU A 47 5.32 -3.53 -6.67
C LEU A 47 4.66 -2.40 -5.85
N ALA A 48 5.42 -1.73 -4.99
CA ALA A 48 4.97 -0.53 -4.27
C ALA A 48 4.84 0.68 -5.21
N ARG A 49 5.72 0.80 -6.21
CA ARG A 49 5.72 1.93 -7.17
C ARG A 49 4.52 1.90 -8.14
N LEU A 50 4.04 0.72 -8.53
CA LEU A 50 2.91 0.58 -9.47
C LEU A 50 1.53 0.88 -8.86
N HIS A 51 1.38 0.79 -7.54
CA HIS A 51 0.10 1.09 -6.87
C HIS A 51 -0.23 2.58 -6.75
N SER A 52 0.74 3.47 -7.03
CA SER A 52 0.54 4.92 -6.98
C SER A 52 -0.28 5.48 -8.16
N ALA A 53 -0.52 4.69 -9.21
CA ALA A 53 -1.16 5.15 -10.45
C ALA A 53 -2.71 5.11 -10.46
N HIS A 54 -3.39 4.72 -9.38
CA HIS A 54 -4.85 4.59 -9.38
C HIS A 54 -5.57 5.84 -8.82
N LYS A 55 -5.78 6.78 -9.75
CA LYS A 55 -6.92 7.69 -9.94
C LYS A 55 -7.45 8.47 -8.73
N HIS A 56 -7.26 9.78 -8.84
CA HIS A 56 -8.00 10.86 -8.21
C HIS A 56 -9.52 10.68 -8.29
N LEU A 57 -10.19 10.77 -7.14
CA LEU A 57 -11.56 11.27 -7.04
C LEU A 57 -11.82 11.81 -5.63
N ALA A 58 -11.31 13.01 -5.36
CA ALA A 58 -11.69 13.79 -4.19
C ALA A 58 -13.09 14.36 -4.42
N ARG A 59 -14.11 13.65 -3.94
CA ARG A 59 -15.46 14.20 -3.84
C ARG A 59 -15.51 15.00 -2.55
N ALA A 60 -15.44 16.33 -2.66
CA ALA A 60 -15.76 17.24 -1.56
C ALA A 60 -17.21 16.94 -1.11
N ARG A 61 -17.35 16.18 -0.02
CA ARG A 61 -18.65 15.98 0.62
C ARG A 61 -18.84 17.12 1.60
N SER A 62 -19.97 17.80 1.50
CA SER A 62 -20.49 18.72 2.51
C SER A 62 -20.89 17.94 3.77
N CYS A 63 -19.93 17.31 4.44
CA CYS A 63 -20.15 16.51 5.62
C CYS A 63 -19.90 17.36 6.88
N LYS A 64 -20.89 17.37 7.78
CA LYS A 64 -20.84 18.03 9.10
C LYS A 64 -19.88 17.35 10.08
N PHE A 65 -19.28 16.23 9.67
CA PHE A 65 -18.35 15.43 10.44
C PHE A 65 -17.13 15.16 9.56
N ALA A 66 -15.93 15.41 10.09
CA ALA A 66 -14.67 15.10 9.44
C ALA A 66 -13.99 13.96 10.22
N CYS A 67 -13.72 12.84 9.53
CA CYS A 67 -12.94 11.75 10.10
C CYS A 67 -11.47 11.92 9.66
N VAL A 68 -10.60 11.99 10.66
CA VAL A 68 -9.19 12.34 10.47
C VAL A 68 -8.30 11.26 11.08
N CYS A 69 -7.30 10.83 10.34
CA CYS A 69 -6.21 10.03 10.89
C CYS A 69 -4.92 10.85 10.80
N ALA A 70 -4.22 10.97 11.92
CA ALA A 70 -2.89 11.53 11.96
C ALA A 70 -1.91 10.48 12.45
N ARG A 71 -0.77 10.34 11.77
CA ARG A 71 0.35 9.55 12.27
C ARG A 71 1.19 10.43 13.19
N GLY A 72 1.32 10.01 14.45
CA GLY A 72 2.26 10.65 15.38
C GLY A 72 3.72 10.37 14.97
N PRO A 73 4.64 11.29 15.28
CA PRO A 73 6.04 11.13 14.90
C PRO A 73 6.69 9.91 15.55
N SER A 74 7.57 9.27 14.80
CA SER A 74 8.41 8.17 15.24
C SER A 74 9.33 8.65 16.35
N THR A 75 9.02 8.25 17.59
CA THR A 75 9.90 8.50 18.72
C THR A 75 11.23 7.76 18.49
N LYS A 76 12.36 8.37 18.85
CA LYS A 76 13.72 7.78 18.71
C LYS A 76 13.83 6.35 19.26
N ASN A 77 12.99 6.01 20.24
CA ASN A 77 12.88 4.68 20.86
C ASN A 77 12.28 3.59 19.94
N LYS A 78 11.52 3.96 18.89
CA LYS A 78 11.02 3.00 17.89
C LYS A 78 12.11 2.64 16.87
N ILE A 79 12.95 3.61 16.53
CA ILE A 79 14.06 3.43 15.59
C ILE A 79 15.08 2.43 16.15
N SER A 80 15.38 2.50 17.45
CA SER A 80 16.30 1.57 18.12
C SER A 80 15.80 0.12 18.19
N LYS A 81 14.48 -0.08 18.12
CA LYS A 81 13.85 -1.41 18.18
C LYS A 81 13.62 -2.07 16.81
N LYS A 82 13.95 -1.40 15.70
CA LYS A 82 13.61 -1.85 14.34
C LYS A 82 12.13 -2.21 14.19
N ASP A 83 11.26 -1.47 14.87
CA ASP A 83 9.81 -1.68 14.74
C ASP A 83 9.37 -1.32 13.33
N ILE A 84 8.69 -2.25 12.66
CA ILE A 84 8.22 -2.10 11.28
C ILE A 84 6.99 -1.19 11.28
N ASP A 85 7.01 -0.12 10.49
CA ASP A 85 5.84 0.72 10.29
C ASP A 85 4.78 -0.03 9.46
N VAL A 86 3.62 -0.25 10.07
CA VAL A 86 2.50 -0.98 9.48
C VAL A 86 1.45 -0.06 8.87
N ILE A 87 1.66 1.26 8.88
CA ILE A 87 0.70 2.21 8.29
C ILE A 87 1.36 2.89 7.10
N THR A 88 0.61 3.14 6.03
CA THR A 88 1.06 3.96 4.88
C THR A 88 -0.06 4.91 4.46
N MET A 89 0.26 6.18 4.25
CA MET A 89 -0.69 7.15 3.68
C MET A 89 -0.17 7.63 2.34
N PRO A 90 -0.62 7.02 1.22
CA PRO A 90 -0.19 7.45 -0.11
C PRO A 90 -0.83 8.78 -0.52
N ASN A 91 -2.07 9.04 -0.07
CA ASN A 91 -2.87 10.20 -0.44
C ASN A 91 -3.47 10.86 0.79
N LYS A 92 -3.97 12.10 0.62
CA LYS A 92 -4.62 12.89 1.68
C LYS A 92 -5.95 12.32 2.16
N ASP A 93 -6.56 11.39 1.42
CA ASP A 93 -7.87 10.80 1.70
C ASP A 93 -7.81 9.29 1.96
N LEU A 94 -6.61 8.70 1.98
CA LEU A 94 -6.41 7.25 2.06
C LEU A 94 -5.34 6.89 3.10
N CYS A 95 -5.74 6.07 4.07
CA CYS A 95 -4.85 5.42 5.02
C CYS A 95 -4.84 3.90 4.74
N LEU A 96 -3.65 3.33 4.63
CA LEU A 96 -3.41 1.90 4.45
C LEU A 96 -2.86 1.32 5.74
N VAL A 97 -3.43 0.21 6.20
CA VAL A 97 -2.90 -0.56 7.32
C VAL A 97 -2.47 -1.93 6.80
N HIS A 98 -1.22 -2.26 7.06
CA HIS A 98 -0.51 -3.44 6.62
C HIS A 98 -0.49 -4.47 7.75
N LEU A 99 -1.42 -5.42 7.74
CA LEU A 99 -1.50 -6.44 8.78
C LEU A 99 -0.62 -7.65 8.40
N PRO A 100 0.47 -7.92 9.13
CA PRO A 100 1.25 -9.13 8.92
C PRO A 100 0.41 -10.34 9.36
N LYS A 101 0.13 -11.25 8.45
CA LYS A 101 -0.60 -12.48 8.71
C LYS A 101 0.23 -13.70 8.30
N CYS A 102 -0.07 -14.82 8.91
CA CYS A 102 0.52 -16.12 8.58
C CYS A 102 -0.60 -17.07 8.20
N LYS A 103 -0.46 -17.75 7.07
CA LYS A 103 -1.36 -18.84 6.68
C LYS A 103 -1.01 -20.10 7.47
N VAL A 104 -1.92 -21.09 7.45
CA VAL A 104 -1.73 -22.40 8.11
C VAL A 104 -0.51 -23.15 7.57
N ASP A 105 -0.15 -22.93 6.30
CA ASP A 105 1.05 -23.47 5.65
C ASP A 105 2.35 -22.71 6.01
N LEU A 106 2.31 -21.86 7.03
CA LEU A 106 3.41 -20.99 7.48
C LEU A 106 3.83 -19.92 6.45
N THR A 107 3.09 -19.76 5.34
CA THR A 107 3.33 -18.69 4.38
C THR A 107 2.95 -17.34 4.98
N LYS A 108 3.95 -16.46 5.17
CA LYS A 108 3.75 -15.06 5.61
C LYS A 108 3.16 -14.24 4.48
N TYR A 109 2.18 -13.40 4.78
CA TYR A 109 1.59 -12.46 3.83
C TYR A 109 1.18 -11.16 4.53
N LEU A 110 0.99 -10.11 3.74
CA LEU A 110 0.54 -8.81 4.21
C LEU A 110 -0.90 -8.59 3.75
N ASP A 111 -1.81 -8.39 4.70
CA ASP A 111 -3.19 -8.02 4.42
C ASP A 111 -3.32 -6.49 4.48
N ASN A 112 -3.58 -5.87 3.33
CA ASN A 112 -3.57 -4.42 3.17
C ASN A 112 -5.00 -3.87 3.27
N GLN A 113 -5.38 -3.42 4.47
CA GLN A 113 -6.67 -2.78 4.70
C GLN A 113 -6.63 -1.32 4.29
N LYS A 114 -7.68 -0.86 3.58
CA LYS A 114 -7.80 0.50 3.05
C LYS A 114 -8.89 1.26 3.78
N PHE A 115 -8.52 2.38 4.39
CA PHE A 115 -9.44 3.29 5.07
C PHE A 115 -9.53 4.61 4.31
N ARG A 116 -10.73 4.94 3.83
CA ARG A 116 -11.00 6.26 3.23
C ARG A 116 -11.43 7.23 4.32
N LEU A 117 -10.75 8.36 4.37
CA LEU A 117 -10.94 9.40 5.39
C LEU A 117 -11.10 10.75 4.70
N ASP A 118 -11.62 11.74 5.42
CA ASP A 118 -11.68 13.10 4.90
C ASP A 118 -10.28 13.71 4.85
N PHE A 119 -9.47 13.44 5.89
CA PHE A 119 -8.05 13.83 5.93
C PHE A 119 -7.18 12.74 6.56
N ALA A 120 -6.08 12.42 5.88
CA ALA A 120 -5.02 11.53 6.33
C ALA A 120 -3.70 12.32 6.38
N PHE A 121 -3.16 12.50 7.58
CA PHE A 121 -1.95 13.29 7.83
C PHE A 121 -0.73 12.40 8.10
N HIS A 122 0.30 12.57 7.28
CA HIS A 122 1.59 11.91 7.43
C HIS A 122 2.37 12.44 8.64
N GLU A 123 3.33 11.67 9.13
CA GLU A 123 4.24 12.06 10.22
C GLU A 123 4.99 13.38 9.95
N SER A 124 5.29 13.67 8.69
CA SER A 124 5.95 14.92 8.27
C SER A 124 5.02 16.14 8.27
N THR A 125 3.75 15.98 8.61
CA THR A 125 2.77 17.08 8.60
C THR A 125 2.90 17.90 9.88
N SER A 126 2.96 19.21 9.75
CA SER A 126 2.99 20.11 10.92
C SER A 126 1.63 20.18 11.61
N ASN A 127 1.65 20.41 12.92
CA ASN A 127 0.43 20.62 13.72
C ASN A 127 -0.42 21.79 13.19
N ASP A 128 0.22 22.82 12.62
CA ASP A 128 -0.46 23.96 12.01
C ASP A 128 -1.34 23.51 10.82
N LEU A 129 -0.82 22.65 9.94
CA LEU A 129 -1.61 22.09 8.84
C LEU A 129 -2.76 21.24 9.36
N VAL A 130 -2.53 20.41 10.37
CA VAL A 130 -3.60 19.62 11.00
C VAL A 130 -4.70 20.55 11.51
N TYR A 131 -4.35 21.58 12.28
CA TYR A 131 -5.30 22.56 12.83
C TYR A 131 -6.13 23.26 11.73
N ARG A 132 -5.49 23.70 10.65
CA ARG A 132 -6.18 24.40 9.54
C ARG A 132 -7.24 23.54 8.86
N TYR A 133 -6.99 22.25 8.72
CA TYR A 133 -7.91 21.35 8.01
C TYR A 133 -8.95 20.70 8.94
N THR A 134 -8.71 20.66 10.26
CA THR A 134 -9.62 20.02 11.20
C THR A 134 -10.39 21.03 12.07
N ALA A 135 -9.69 21.88 12.81
CA ALA A 135 -10.26 22.73 13.84
C ALA A 135 -10.65 24.13 13.34
N GLN A 136 -9.87 24.72 12.43
CA GLN A 136 -10.17 26.04 11.85
C GLN A 136 -11.59 26.18 11.27
N PRO A 137 -12.14 25.22 10.49
CA PRO A 137 -13.52 25.33 10.01
C PRO A 137 -14.57 25.28 11.13
N LEU A 138 -14.26 24.64 12.27
CA LEU A 138 -15.17 24.58 13.42
C LEU A 138 -15.30 25.93 14.11
N VAL A 139 -14.24 26.73 14.14
CA VAL A 139 -14.24 28.08 14.74
C VAL A 139 -15.26 28.98 14.03
N ASN A 140 -15.29 28.94 12.69
CA ASN A 140 -16.29 29.66 11.91
C ASN A 140 -17.72 29.22 12.24
N ASN A 141 -17.93 27.92 12.48
CA ASN A 141 -19.25 27.39 12.84
C ASN A 141 -19.72 27.91 14.21
N ILE A 142 -18.81 28.04 15.18
CA ILE A 142 -19.12 28.60 16.51
C ILE A 142 -19.56 30.07 16.40
N PHE A 143 -18.86 30.88 15.60
CA PHE A 143 -19.23 32.29 15.40
C PHE A 143 -20.56 32.49 14.66
N GLN A 144 -21.02 31.50 13.90
CA GLN A 144 -22.34 31.49 13.26
C GLN A 144 -23.46 30.98 14.19
N GLY A 145 -23.16 30.74 15.48
CA GLY A 145 -24.11 30.23 16.46
C GLY A 145 -24.30 28.71 16.42
N GLY A 146 -23.41 27.97 15.74
CA GLY A 146 -23.43 26.51 15.69
C GLY A 146 -22.61 25.85 16.80
N ASN A 147 -22.96 24.60 17.13
CA ASN A 147 -22.19 23.79 18.07
C ASN A 147 -21.06 23.04 17.35
N ALA A 148 -19.89 22.96 17.97
CA ALA A 148 -18.75 22.19 17.48
C ALA A 148 -18.17 21.30 18.60
N MET A 149 -17.67 20.13 18.22
CA MET A 149 -17.02 19.17 19.11
C MET A 149 -15.76 18.64 18.44
N TYR A 150 -14.65 18.60 19.18
CA TYR A 150 -13.34 18.20 18.69
C TYR A 150 -12.75 17.12 19.60
N PHE A 151 -12.16 16.09 19.00
CA PHE A 151 -11.54 14.96 19.70
C PHE A 151 -10.06 14.86 19.29
N ALA A 152 -9.20 14.57 20.26
CA ALA A 152 -7.75 14.38 20.09
C ALA A 152 -7.34 12.98 20.54
#